data_AF-A0A1E1WY19-F1
#
_entry.id   AF-A0A1E1WY19-F1
#
_cell.length_a   1.000
_cell.length_b   1.000
_cell.length_c   1.000
_cell.angle_alpha   90.00
_cell.angle_beta   90.00
_cell.angle_gamma   90.00
#
_symmetry.space_group_name_H-M   'P 1'
#
loop_
_entity.id
_entity.type
_entity.pdbx_description
1 polymer ?
#
loop_
_entity_poly.entity_id
_entity_poly.type
_entity_poly.pdbx_seq_one_letter_code
_entity_poly.pdbx_strand_id
1 'polypeptide(L)'
;GFVADEDQHHNLLRPHRSGPLSHRVARDATSFIRGVRWSPIGGRSARSPVPAAKAGSSAAAPVTLPALTKRAHNVGSGPIVLKSKKTIFIPKFTYDGAGPDVYFLVGKGAKVTHTGATKIPTPTGEEKVKKGYTGQDITLTLPGSLTFNDVDWFSVYCITYQENFGDVRIPKNLHLPNA
;
A
#
# COMPACT_ATOMS: atom_id res chain seq x y z
N GLY A 1 -38.18 5.48 -51.39
CA GLY A 1 -37.01 5.58 -52.31
C GLY A 1 -36.04 6.57 -51.70
N PHE A 2 -34.73 6.41 -51.73
CA PHE A 2 -33.78 5.52 -52.42
C PHE A 2 -32.71 5.17 -51.34
N VAL A 3 -32.36 3.91 -51.05
CA VAL A 3 -31.49 2.93 -51.78
C VAL A 3 -30.02 3.36 -51.90
N ALA A 4 -29.17 2.51 -51.30
CA ALA A 4 -27.74 2.23 -51.50
C ALA A 4 -26.75 3.39 -51.19
N ASP A 5 -25.57 3.15 -50.61
CA ASP A 5 -24.61 2.16 -51.09
C ASP A 5 -23.63 1.67 -50.01
N GLU A 6 -23.15 0.46 -50.27
CA GLU A 6 -22.40 -0.48 -49.46
C GLU A 6 -20.99 -0.56 -50.08
N ASP A 7 -19.93 -0.30 -49.30
CA ASP A 7 -18.57 -0.56 -49.77
C ASP A 7 -17.73 -1.21 -48.67
N GLN A 8 -17.76 -2.54 -48.69
CA GLN A 8 -16.71 -3.41 -48.15
C GLN A 8 -15.53 -3.47 -49.12
N HIS A 9 -14.42 -4.08 -48.65
CA HIS A 9 -13.27 -4.63 -49.39
C HIS A 9 -12.00 -3.75 -49.37
N HIS A 10 -10.76 -4.20 -49.07
CA HIS A 10 -10.14 -5.51 -48.93
C HIS A 10 -8.75 -5.38 -48.23
N ASN A 11 -8.25 -6.50 -47.69
CA ASN A 11 -6.83 -6.89 -47.51
C ASN A 11 -5.98 -6.11 -46.48
N LEU A 12 -5.26 -6.75 -45.55
CA LEU A 12 -4.12 -7.64 -45.84
C LEU A 12 -3.87 -8.68 -44.73
N LEU A 13 -3.42 -9.84 -45.22
CA LEU A 13 -3.03 -11.08 -44.55
C LEU A 13 -2.15 -10.91 -43.30
N ARG A 14 -2.47 -11.69 -42.25
CA ARG A 14 -1.55 -12.08 -41.19
C ARG A 14 -0.98 -13.48 -41.49
N PRO A 15 0.34 -13.68 -41.55
CA PRO A 15 0.88 -15.03 -41.64
C PRO A 15 0.86 -15.73 -40.28
N HIS A 16 0.30 -16.95 -40.28
CA HIS A 16 0.57 -17.99 -39.30
C HIS A 16 2.05 -18.39 -39.37
N ARG A 17 2.70 -18.55 -38.21
CA ARG A 17 3.92 -19.36 -38.12
C ARG A 17 3.89 -20.20 -36.85
N SER A 18 3.45 -21.44 -37.02
CA SER A 18 3.67 -22.56 -36.13
C SER A 18 5.13 -23.01 -36.19
N GLY A 19 5.74 -23.24 -35.03
CA GLY A 19 6.99 -23.98 -34.90
C GLY A 19 7.07 -24.61 -33.51
N PRO A 20 7.04 -25.95 -33.39
CA PRO A 20 7.54 -26.64 -32.22
C PRO A 20 9.02 -27.01 -32.47
N LEU A 21 9.77 -27.24 -31.38
CA LEU A 21 11.09 -27.93 -31.24
C LEU A 21 11.73 -27.33 -29.97
N SER A 22 12.30 -28.04 -29.00
CA SER A 22 12.75 -29.43 -28.91
C SER A 22 12.80 -29.83 -27.44
N HIS A 23 12.55 -31.12 -27.19
CA HIS A 23 12.89 -31.81 -25.95
C HIS A 23 14.40 -31.65 -25.66
N ARG A 24 14.76 -31.12 -24.48
CA ARG A 24 16.09 -31.32 -23.91
C ARG A 24 16.02 -32.46 -22.90
N VAL A 25 16.65 -33.55 -23.31
CA VAL A 25 17.05 -34.71 -22.52
C VAL A 25 17.87 -34.24 -21.32
N ALA A 26 17.41 -34.57 -20.11
CA ALA A 26 18.21 -34.49 -18.90
C ALA A 26 19.35 -35.52 -19.00
N ARG A 27 20.59 -35.06 -18.87
CA ARG A 27 21.75 -35.94 -18.73
C ARG A 27 21.90 -36.29 -17.26
N ASP A 28 21.76 -37.58 -16.99
CA ASP A 28 22.07 -38.23 -15.73
C ASP A 28 23.58 -38.14 -15.48
N ALA A 29 23.97 -37.61 -14.32
CA ALA A 29 25.35 -37.47 -13.90
C ALA A 29 25.67 -38.53 -12.84
N THR A 30 25.92 -39.76 -13.30
CA THR A 30 26.35 -40.86 -12.44
C THR A 30 27.86 -41.01 -12.56
N SER A 31 28.66 -40.49 -11.62
CA SER A 31 29.99 -41.05 -11.35
C SER A 31 30.66 -40.58 -10.04
N PHE A 32 31.08 -41.58 -9.26
CA PHE A 32 32.23 -41.65 -8.35
C PHE A 32 32.30 -40.77 -7.09
N ILE A 33 31.98 -41.38 -5.93
CA ILE A 33 32.84 -41.23 -4.74
C ILE A 33 33.16 -42.62 -4.20
N ARG A 34 34.44 -43.00 -4.30
CA ARG A 34 35.03 -44.15 -3.62
C ARG A 34 35.33 -43.79 -2.17
N GLY A 35 34.83 -44.63 -1.26
CA GLY A 35 35.49 -45.13 -0.06
C GLY A 35 36.20 -44.14 0.87
N VAL A 36 35.57 -43.80 1.99
CA VAL A 36 36.27 -43.52 3.24
C VAL A 36 35.64 -44.36 4.35
N ARG A 37 36.44 -45.27 4.90
CA ARG A 37 36.10 -46.13 6.04
C ARG A 37 36.50 -45.39 7.32
N TRP A 38 35.54 -45.10 8.20
CA TRP A 38 35.79 -44.59 9.54
C TRP A 38 35.50 -45.68 10.58
N SER A 39 36.45 -45.90 11.49
CA SER A 39 36.27 -46.63 12.75
C SER A 39 36.10 -45.61 13.89
N PRO A 40 35.27 -45.87 14.92
CA PRO A 40 35.09 -44.92 16.01
C PRO A 40 35.89 -45.33 17.25
N ILE A 41 36.82 -44.49 17.72
CA ILE A 41 37.29 -44.57 19.13
C ILE A 41 37.60 -43.16 19.63
N GLY A 42 36.84 -42.73 20.65
CA GLY A 42 37.31 -41.85 21.71
C GLY A 42 37.27 -40.34 21.45
N GLY A 43 36.53 -39.61 22.29
CA GLY A 43 36.73 -38.16 22.44
C GLY A 43 35.49 -37.41 22.89
N ARG A 44 35.31 -37.27 24.21
CA ARG A 44 34.42 -36.26 24.79
C ARG A 44 34.94 -34.89 24.36
N SER A 45 34.13 -34.10 23.65
CA SER A 45 34.42 -32.70 23.38
C SER A 45 33.18 -31.88 23.70
N ALA A 46 33.24 -31.22 24.86
CA ALA A 46 32.35 -30.15 25.23
C ALA A 46 32.35 -29.10 24.10
N ARG A 47 31.17 -28.79 23.57
CA ARG A 47 30.99 -27.67 22.64
C ARG A 47 30.08 -26.63 23.29
N SER A 48 30.61 -25.42 23.21
CA SER A 48 30.29 -24.16 23.88
C SER A 48 28.80 -23.77 23.94
N PRO A 49 28.42 -22.87 24.88
CA PRO A 49 27.13 -22.22 24.82
C PRO A 49 27.03 -21.41 23.52
N VAL A 50 25.97 -21.63 22.76
CA VAL A 50 25.57 -20.72 21.67
C VAL A 50 25.41 -19.32 22.26
N PRO A 51 26.01 -18.26 21.67
CA PRO A 51 25.73 -16.91 22.12
C PRO A 51 24.24 -16.64 21.92
N ALA A 52 23.58 -16.18 22.99
CA ALA A 52 22.23 -15.65 22.90
C ALA A 52 22.23 -14.57 21.82
N ALA A 53 21.52 -14.81 20.72
CA ALA A 53 21.25 -13.80 19.73
C ALA A 53 20.56 -12.64 20.45
N LYS A 54 21.31 -11.55 20.64
CA LYS A 54 20.78 -10.29 21.15
C LYS A 54 19.72 -9.87 20.13
N ALA A 55 18.44 -9.97 20.51
CA ALA A 55 17.33 -9.50 19.71
C ALA A 55 17.60 -8.04 19.34
N GLY A 56 17.97 -7.81 18.08
CA GLY A 56 18.19 -6.48 17.56
C GLY A 56 16.85 -5.74 17.60
N SER A 57 16.82 -4.58 18.26
CA SER A 57 15.72 -3.64 18.16
C SER A 57 15.41 -3.42 16.68
N SER A 58 14.25 -3.89 16.22
CA SER A 58 13.76 -3.57 14.89
C SER A 58 13.57 -2.06 14.85
N ALA A 59 14.44 -1.37 14.11
CA ALA A 59 14.30 0.06 13.89
C ALA A 59 12.94 0.30 13.21
N ALA A 60 12.10 1.09 13.87
CA ALA A 60 10.76 1.38 13.38
C ALA A 60 10.85 2.10 12.03
N ALA A 61 10.23 1.53 10.99
CA ALA A 61 10.30 2.02 9.62
C ALA A 61 8.97 2.65 9.18
N PRO A 62 8.98 3.57 8.21
CA PRO A 62 7.76 4.05 7.58
C PRO A 62 6.95 2.91 6.98
N VAL A 63 5.62 3.02 7.04
CA VAL A 63 4.69 2.01 6.48
C VAL A 63 3.95 2.60 5.29
N THR A 64 3.91 1.87 4.18
CA THR A 64 3.17 2.26 2.98
C THR A 64 1.80 1.60 2.96
N LEU A 65 0.75 2.39 2.77
CA LEU A 65 -0.63 1.98 2.58
C LEU A 65 -1.02 2.11 1.09
N PRO A 66 -2.10 1.44 0.66
CA PRO A 66 -2.71 1.70 -0.64
C PRO A 66 -3.10 3.18 -0.81
N ALA A 67 -3.37 3.56 -2.06
CA ALA A 67 -3.97 4.86 -2.35
C ALA A 67 -5.39 4.97 -1.77
N LEU A 68 -5.89 6.20 -1.64
CA LEU A 68 -7.28 6.45 -1.27
C LEU A 68 -8.24 5.77 -2.26
N THR A 69 -9.30 5.17 -1.74
CA THR A 69 -10.42 4.75 -2.58
C THR A 69 -11.01 5.96 -3.30
N LYS A 70 -11.33 5.81 -4.58
CA LYS A 70 -12.01 6.86 -5.36
C LYS A 70 -13.51 6.66 -5.26
N ARG A 71 -14.21 7.50 -4.48
CA ARG A 71 -15.67 7.39 -4.31
C ARG A 71 -16.40 8.58 -4.92
N ALA A 72 -16.03 9.79 -4.53
CA ALA A 72 -16.67 11.01 -4.99
C ALA A 72 -15.68 12.17 -5.11
N HIS A 73 -16.10 13.24 -5.78
CA HIS A 73 -15.42 14.53 -5.81
C HIS A 73 -13.94 14.49 -6.25
N ASN A 74 -13.63 13.56 -7.16
CA ASN A 74 -12.28 13.30 -7.64
C ASN A 74 -11.23 13.13 -6.52
N VAL A 75 -11.66 12.61 -5.35
CA VAL A 75 -10.72 12.28 -4.29
C VAL A 75 -9.86 11.10 -4.70
N GLY A 76 -8.55 11.29 -4.61
CA GLY A 76 -7.57 10.26 -4.94
C GLY A 76 -6.16 10.66 -4.54
N SER A 77 -5.26 9.67 -4.53
CA SER A 77 -3.85 9.85 -4.20
C SER A 77 -2.98 8.78 -4.87
N GLY A 78 -1.66 8.92 -4.75
CA GLY A 78 -0.75 7.78 -4.84
C GLY A 78 -0.74 6.94 -3.54
N PRO A 79 0.13 5.92 -3.45
CA PRO A 79 0.34 5.15 -2.22
C PRO A 79 0.68 6.05 -1.04
N ILE A 80 -0.04 5.89 0.06
CA ILE A 80 0.10 6.72 1.25
C ILE A 80 1.27 6.20 2.09
N VAL A 81 2.02 7.09 2.74
CA VAL A 81 3.14 6.71 3.61
C VAL A 81 2.91 7.25 5.02
N LEU A 82 2.83 6.35 5.99
CA LEU A 82 2.88 6.70 7.41
C LEU A 82 4.35 6.89 7.79
N LYS A 83 4.78 8.16 7.91
CA LYS A 83 6.18 8.54 8.17
C LYS A 83 6.58 8.34 9.62
N SER A 84 5.66 8.56 10.55
CA SER A 84 5.84 8.38 12.00
C SER A 84 4.53 7.95 12.64
N LYS A 85 4.50 7.75 13.96
CA LYS A 85 3.27 7.45 14.72
C LYS A 85 2.14 8.44 14.50
N LYS A 86 2.44 9.66 14.04
CA LYS A 86 1.47 10.77 13.89
C LYS A 86 1.49 11.44 12.53
N THR A 87 2.52 11.24 11.71
CA THR A 87 2.69 11.93 10.43
C THR A 87 2.34 11.02 9.26
N ILE A 88 1.39 11.46 8.44
CA ILE A 88 0.96 10.81 7.19
C ILE A 88 1.36 11.68 6.01
N PHE A 89 1.90 11.04 4.98
CA PHE A 89 2.24 11.65 3.70
C PHE A 89 1.35 11.07 2.60
N ILE A 90 0.71 11.95 1.84
CA ILE A 90 -0.27 11.60 0.82
C ILE A 90 0.22 12.23 -0.49
N PRO A 91 0.90 11.45 -1.35
CA PRO A 91 1.40 11.96 -2.61
C PRO A 91 0.28 12.11 -3.63
N LYS A 92 0.43 13.07 -4.56
CA LYS A 92 -0.48 13.30 -5.69
C LYS A 92 -1.95 13.40 -5.27
N PHE A 93 -2.21 14.07 -4.15
CA PHE A 93 -3.56 14.24 -3.64
C PHE A 93 -4.40 15.08 -4.60
N THR A 94 -5.62 14.62 -4.86
CA THR A 94 -6.60 15.22 -5.75
C THR A 94 -7.93 15.36 -5.03
N TYR A 95 -8.64 16.46 -5.29
CA TYR A 95 -9.99 16.76 -4.80
C TYR A 95 -10.54 17.93 -5.64
N ASP A 96 -11.77 17.84 -6.15
CA ASP A 96 -12.34 18.85 -7.05
C ASP A 96 -12.72 20.17 -6.38
N GLY A 97 -12.83 20.22 -5.05
CA GLY A 97 -13.22 21.42 -4.31
C GLY A 97 -14.72 21.66 -4.19
N ALA A 98 -15.57 20.76 -4.70
CA ALA A 98 -17.02 21.00 -4.80
C ALA A 98 -17.82 20.67 -3.52
N GLY A 99 -17.23 19.97 -2.56
CA GLY A 99 -17.86 19.65 -1.28
C GLY A 99 -17.96 20.87 -0.35
N PRO A 100 -19.14 21.14 0.24
CA PRO A 100 -19.37 22.35 1.04
C PRO A 100 -18.72 22.30 2.43
N ASP A 101 -18.48 21.10 2.99
CA ASP A 101 -18.00 20.92 4.36
C ASP A 101 -17.08 19.70 4.51
N VAL A 102 -15.90 19.80 3.91
CA VAL A 102 -14.95 18.69 3.77
C VAL A 102 -13.83 18.76 4.80
N TYR A 103 -13.48 17.59 5.35
CA TYR A 103 -12.45 17.44 6.37
C TYR A 103 -11.57 16.21 6.09
N PHE A 104 -10.32 16.28 6.55
CA PHE A 104 -9.52 15.08 6.79
C PHE A 104 -9.93 14.49 8.13
N LEU A 105 -10.42 13.25 8.13
CA LEU A 105 -10.90 12.56 9.33
C LEU A 105 -10.11 11.28 9.57
N VAL A 106 -9.93 10.93 10.84
CA VAL A 106 -9.57 9.59 11.29
C VAL A 106 -10.57 9.10 12.32
N GLY A 107 -10.79 7.80 12.36
CA GLY A 107 -11.72 7.22 13.33
C GLY A 107 -11.50 5.73 13.53
N LYS A 108 -12.35 5.15 14.39
CA LYS A 108 -12.29 3.74 14.76
C LYS A 108 -13.42 2.95 14.11
N GLY A 109 -13.26 1.63 14.09
CA GLY A 109 -14.28 0.67 13.67
C GLY A 109 -14.34 0.40 12.17
N ALA A 110 -15.23 -0.54 11.82
CA ALA A 110 -15.38 -1.02 10.45
C ALA A 110 -16.04 0.00 9.52
N LYS A 111 -16.87 0.92 10.04
CA LYS A 111 -17.57 1.92 9.22
C LYS A 111 -16.81 3.25 9.25
N VAL A 112 -16.59 3.85 8.09
CA VAL A 112 -16.14 5.24 7.97
C VAL A 112 -17.34 6.15 8.20
N THR A 113 -17.30 6.96 9.25
CA THR A 113 -18.37 7.88 9.65
C THR A 113 -17.78 9.08 10.37
N HIS A 114 -18.46 10.23 10.30
CA HIS A 114 -18.04 11.43 11.03
C HIS A 114 -18.31 11.33 12.54
N THR A 115 -19.27 10.52 12.97
CA THR A 115 -19.64 10.37 14.39
C THR A 115 -18.48 9.75 15.17
N GLY A 116 -17.93 10.50 16.14
CA GLY A 116 -16.78 10.06 16.94
C GLY A 116 -15.43 10.08 16.19
N ALA A 117 -15.39 10.61 14.96
CA ALA A 117 -14.15 10.81 14.22
C ALA A 117 -13.42 12.07 14.69
N THR A 118 -12.09 12.06 14.56
CA THR A 118 -11.23 13.20 14.86
C THR A 118 -10.85 13.92 13.57
N LYS A 119 -11.02 15.25 13.55
CA LYS A 119 -10.57 16.11 12.47
C LYS A 119 -9.05 16.30 12.52
N ILE A 120 -8.41 16.21 11.37
CA ILE A 120 -6.98 16.47 11.20
C ILE A 120 -6.83 17.83 10.52
N PRO A 121 -6.07 18.78 11.10
CA PRO A 121 -5.77 20.04 10.43
C PRO A 121 -5.06 19.80 9.09
N THR A 122 -5.46 20.61 8.11
CA THR A 122 -4.77 20.76 6.83
C THR A 122 -3.31 21.23 7.04
N PRO A 123 -2.45 21.18 6.00
CA PRO A 123 -1.07 21.69 6.12
C PRO A 123 -0.99 23.18 6.49
N THR A 124 -2.06 23.95 6.25
CA THR A 124 -2.16 25.36 6.63
C THR A 124 -2.75 25.58 8.03
N GLY A 125 -3.04 24.51 8.78
CA GLY A 125 -3.55 24.55 10.15
C GLY A 125 -5.07 24.68 10.28
N GLU A 126 -5.79 24.84 9.16
CA GLU A 126 -7.25 24.88 9.17
C GLU A 126 -7.83 23.47 9.28
N GLU A 127 -8.92 23.24 10.02
CA GLU A 127 -9.58 21.93 10.03
C GLU A 127 -10.28 21.62 8.71
N LYS A 128 -10.95 22.63 8.14
CA LYS A 128 -11.78 22.50 6.95
C LYS A 128 -10.92 22.58 5.70
N VAL A 129 -11.17 21.68 4.75
CA VAL A 129 -10.58 21.72 3.42
C VAL A 129 -11.35 22.72 2.56
N LYS A 130 -10.81 23.92 2.38
CA LYS A 130 -11.51 25.02 1.69
C LYS A 130 -11.27 25.11 0.18
N LYS A 131 -10.30 24.37 -0.35
CA LYS A 131 -9.91 24.42 -1.77
C LYS A 131 -9.75 23.02 -2.35
N GLY A 132 -9.86 22.93 -3.67
CA GLY A 132 -9.49 21.75 -4.43
C GLY A 132 -7.97 21.50 -4.45
N TYR A 133 -7.60 20.29 -4.83
CA TYR A 133 -6.22 19.83 -4.98
C TYR A 133 -6.07 19.15 -6.34
N THR A 134 -4.96 19.45 -7.04
CA THR A 134 -4.71 18.95 -8.39
C THR A 134 -3.36 18.22 -8.44
N GLY A 135 -3.25 17.10 -7.73
CA GLY A 135 -2.05 16.26 -7.72
C GLY A 135 -0.93 16.78 -6.82
N GLN A 136 -1.30 17.47 -5.74
CA GLN A 136 -0.34 18.05 -4.79
C GLN A 136 0.06 17.03 -3.71
N ASP A 137 1.30 17.08 -3.26
CA ASP A 137 1.75 16.29 -2.12
C ASP A 137 1.38 16.98 -0.82
N ILE A 138 0.69 16.27 0.08
CA ILE A 138 0.32 16.80 1.39
C ILE A 138 0.90 15.95 2.53
N THR A 139 1.33 16.61 3.59
CA THR A 139 1.72 15.96 4.84
C THR A 139 0.79 16.46 5.94
N LEU A 140 0.18 15.53 6.68
CA LEU A 140 -0.72 15.85 7.78
C LEU A 140 -0.15 15.24 9.07
N THR A 141 -0.49 15.85 10.20
CA THR A 141 -0.09 15.38 11.53
C THR A 141 -1.33 15.20 12.40
N LEU A 142 -1.46 14.02 13.02
CA LEU A 142 -2.55 13.73 13.94
C LEU A 142 -2.54 14.70 15.14
N PRO A 143 -3.70 15.25 15.55
CA PRO A 143 -3.77 16.19 16.66
C PRO A 143 -3.58 15.52 18.02
N GLY A 144 -3.29 16.33 19.05
CA GLY A 144 -3.25 15.88 20.45
C GLY A 144 -2.27 14.75 20.73
N SER A 145 -2.69 13.73 21.47
CA SER A 145 -1.91 12.52 21.76
C SER A 145 -2.24 11.33 20.84
N LEU A 146 -3.07 11.53 19.81
CA LEU A 146 -3.55 10.47 18.94
C LEU A 146 -2.44 9.91 18.04
N THR A 147 -2.39 8.59 17.87
CA THR A 147 -1.47 7.89 16.96
C THR A 147 -2.20 7.03 15.94
N PHE A 148 -1.50 6.59 14.88
CA PHE A 148 -2.10 5.68 13.89
C PHE A 148 -2.48 4.31 14.45
N ASN A 149 -1.92 3.88 15.59
CA ASN A 149 -2.36 2.64 16.25
C ASN A 149 -3.74 2.81 16.94
N ASP A 150 -4.15 4.04 17.23
CA ASP A 150 -5.41 4.32 17.91
C ASP A 150 -6.61 4.35 16.97
N VAL A 151 -6.39 4.37 15.65
CA VAL A 151 -7.40 4.55 14.61
C VAL A 151 -7.41 3.41 13.60
N ASP A 152 -8.50 3.25 12.87
CA ASP A 152 -8.74 2.15 11.91
C ASP A 152 -8.74 2.61 10.46
N TRP A 153 -8.96 3.90 10.23
CA TRP A 153 -9.11 4.47 8.90
C TRP A 153 -8.75 5.95 8.88
N PHE A 154 -8.33 6.42 7.71
CA PHE A 154 -8.19 7.82 7.34
C PHE A 154 -9.11 8.11 6.15
N SER A 155 -9.79 9.26 6.13
CA SER A 155 -10.77 9.59 5.09
C SER A 155 -10.81 11.09 4.79
N VAL A 156 -11.13 11.41 3.53
CA VAL A 156 -11.65 12.71 3.11
C VAL A 156 -13.17 12.61 3.12
N TYR A 157 -13.82 13.41 3.96
CA TYR A 157 -15.24 13.23 4.26
C TYR A 157 -15.97 14.56 4.27
N CYS A 158 -17.17 14.60 3.69
CA CYS A 158 -18.07 15.74 3.79
C CYS A 158 -19.10 15.52 4.91
N ILE A 159 -19.05 16.37 5.95
CA ILE A 159 -19.94 16.22 7.11
C ILE A 159 -21.38 16.60 6.74
N THR A 160 -21.58 17.69 6.00
CA THR A 160 -22.93 18.14 5.59
C THR A 160 -23.73 17.05 4.89
N TYR A 161 -23.11 16.32 3.96
CA TYR A 161 -23.77 15.23 3.21
C TYR A 161 -23.53 13.85 3.83
N GLN A 162 -22.81 13.77 4.95
CA GLN A 162 -22.44 12.52 5.60
C GLN A 162 -21.82 11.49 4.62
N GLU A 163 -21.01 11.98 3.70
CA GLU A 163 -20.47 11.20 2.60
C GLU A 163 -18.95 11.07 2.67
N ASN A 164 -18.47 9.84 2.48
CA ASN A 164 -17.06 9.52 2.38
C ASN A 164 -16.60 9.67 0.92
N PHE A 165 -15.76 10.65 0.64
CA PHE A 165 -15.25 10.91 -0.70
C PHE A 165 -14.08 9.98 -1.07
N GLY A 166 -13.34 9.53 -0.07
CA GLY A 166 -12.30 8.52 -0.21
C GLY A 166 -11.65 8.17 1.12
N ASP A 167 -11.31 6.91 1.31
CA ASP A 167 -10.70 6.40 2.54
C ASP A 167 -9.56 5.43 2.27
N VAL A 168 -8.77 5.18 3.32
CA VAL A 168 -7.79 4.09 3.39
C VAL A 168 -7.85 3.44 4.77
N ARG A 169 -7.64 2.12 4.81
CA ARG A 169 -7.54 1.36 6.06
C ARG A 169 -6.15 1.45 6.65
N ILE A 170 -6.12 1.62 7.96
CA ILE A 170 -4.90 1.67 8.75
C ILE A 170 -4.76 0.32 9.46
N PRO A 171 -3.68 -0.45 9.20
CA PRO A 171 -3.43 -1.71 9.89
C PRO A 171 -3.22 -1.48 11.38
N LYS A 172 -3.45 -2.51 12.18
CA LYS A 172 -3.09 -2.50 13.61
C LYS A 172 -1.66 -2.97 13.83
N ASN A 173 -1.14 -2.65 15.02
CA ASN A 173 0.18 -3.07 15.49
C ASN A 173 1.32 -2.54 14.59
N LEU A 174 1.20 -1.28 14.20
CA LEU A 174 2.21 -0.60 13.38
C LEU A 174 3.44 -0.26 14.23
N HIS A 175 4.60 -0.70 13.79
CA HIS A 175 5.90 -0.34 14.36
C HIS A 175 6.46 0.90 13.67
N LEU A 176 5.84 2.06 13.96
CA LEU A 176 6.21 3.35 13.38
C LEU A 176 7.20 4.10 14.28
N PRO A 177 8.13 4.87 13.70
CA PRO A 177 9.05 5.68 14.47
C PRO A 177 8.31 6.78 15.22
N ASN A 178 8.92 7.24 16.32
CA ASN A 178 8.48 8.49 16.94
C ASN A 178 8.75 9.66 15.96
N ALA A 179 7.90 10.67 16.03
CA ALA A 179 8.05 11.90 15.26
C ALA A 179 9.18 12.78 15.83
#